data_AF-A0A383AUZ9-F1
#
_entry.id   AF-A0A383AUZ9-F1
#
_cell.length_a   1.000
_cell.length_b   1.000
_cell.length_c   1.000
_cell.angle_alpha   90.00
_cell.angle_beta   90.00
_cell.angle_gamma   90.00
#
_symmetry.space_group_name_H-M   'P 1'
#
loop_
_entity.id
_entity.type
_entity.pdbx_description
1 polymer ?
#
loop_
_entity_poly.entity_id
_entity_poly.type
_entity_poly.pdbx_seq_one_letter_code
_entity_poly.pdbx_strand_id
1 'polypeptide(L)'
;MTLPPNLRLQPRTWQVKALASWEANNRKGVVAVVTGGGKTAFAELCLERVWQTSPGHRVSIVVPSSALLDQWHVSLEEDLGLDARDIATYSGEGKPRSPSLVNLFVINTARSESPRLCSAGPTGLIVDECHRAASPENARALEGPHTFTIGLSATPERDYDNKFLEVVAPKLGPIIYEYG
;
A
#
# COMPACT_ATOMS: atom_id res chain seq x y z
N MET A 1 -6.26 14.47 -21.57
CA MET A 1 -6.40 13.44 -20.52
C MET A 1 -5.16 12.57 -20.59
N THR A 2 -4.37 12.52 -19.52
CA THR A 2 -3.28 11.56 -19.37
C THR A 2 -3.88 10.16 -19.25
N LEU A 3 -3.32 9.19 -20.00
CA LEU A 3 -3.72 7.79 -19.88
C LEU A 3 -3.41 7.30 -18.46
N PRO A 4 -4.22 6.39 -17.89
CA PRO A 4 -3.87 5.78 -16.61
C PRO A 4 -2.51 5.07 -16.73
N PRO A 5 -1.72 5.05 -15.65
CA PRO A 5 -0.47 4.29 -15.61
C PRO A 5 -0.73 2.84 -15.99
N ASN A 6 0.18 2.23 -16.75
CA ASN A 6 0.05 0.86 -17.24
C ASN A 6 1.16 0.01 -16.64
N LEU A 7 0.77 -1.09 -16.00
CA LEU A 7 1.72 -2.02 -15.41
C LEU A 7 2.50 -2.72 -16.54
N ARG A 8 3.81 -2.48 -16.58
CA ARG A 8 4.74 -3.05 -17.57
C ARG A 8 5.12 -4.50 -17.26
N LEU A 9 4.74 -5.00 -16.10
CA LEU A 9 4.94 -6.38 -15.66
C LEU A 9 3.76 -7.27 -16.03
N GLN A 10 4.05 -8.50 -16.45
CA GLN A 10 3.05 -9.55 -16.61
C GLN A 10 2.74 -10.19 -15.25
N PRO A 11 1.48 -10.12 -14.74
CA PRO A 11 1.16 -10.64 -13.44
C PRO A 11 1.20 -12.17 -13.40
N ARG A 12 1.76 -12.71 -12.32
CA ARG A 12 1.79 -14.14 -12.01
C ARG A 12 0.39 -14.63 -11.64
N THR A 13 0.14 -15.93 -11.82
CA THR A 13 -1.16 -16.57 -11.52
C THR A 13 -1.66 -16.27 -10.11
N TRP A 14 -0.79 -16.24 -9.11
CA TRP A 14 -1.19 -15.96 -7.74
C TRP A 14 -1.66 -14.50 -7.56
N GLN A 15 -1.02 -13.55 -8.25
CA GLN A 15 -1.36 -12.12 -8.17
C GLN A 15 -2.73 -11.86 -8.78
N VAL A 16 -3.05 -12.53 -9.91
CA VAL A 16 -4.38 -12.47 -10.54
C VAL A 16 -5.46 -13.04 -9.61
N LYS A 17 -5.18 -14.19 -8.96
CA LYS A 17 -6.11 -14.77 -8.00
C LYS A 17 -6.30 -13.89 -6.76
N ALA A 18 -5.21 -13.35 -6.22
CA ALA A 18 -5.25 -12.44 -5.07
C ALA A 18 -6.02 -11.15 -5.41
N LEU A 19 -5.89 -10.62 -6.64
CA LEU A 19 -6.65 -9.46 -7.10
C LEU A 19 -8.15 -9.75 -7.07
N ALA A 20 -8.59 -10.90 -7.57
CA ALA A 20 -9.98 -11.31 -7.52
C ALA A 20 -10.51 -11.45 -6.08
N SER A 21 -9.72 -12.07 -5.17
CA SER A 21 -10.07 -12.15 -3.74
C SER A 21 -10.18 -10.76 -3.11
N TRP A 22 -9.28 -9.84 -3.45
CA TRP A 22 -9.29 -8.48 -2.95
C TRP A 22 -10.52 -7.70 -3.43
N GLU A 23 -10.86 -7.80 -4.72
CA GLU A 23 -12.07 -7.18 -5.27
C GLU A 23 -13.35 -7.73 -4.63
N ALA A 24 -13.43 -9.05 -4.44
CA ALA A 24 -14.55 -9.72 -3.76
C ALA A 24 -14.66 -9.31 -2.28
N ASN A 25 -13.54 -8.96 -1.63
CA ASN A 25 -13.52 -8.51 -0.24
C ASN A 25 -13.60 -6.98 -0.11
N ASN A 26 -14.40 -6.32 -0.95
CA ASN A 26 -14.60 -4.87 -0.96
C ASN A 26 -13.30 -4.05 -1.05
N ARG A 27 -12.30 -4.58 -1.78
CA ARG A 27 -10.97 -3.96 -1.96
C ARG A 27 -10.25 -3.72 -0.62
N LYS A 28 -10.39 -4.65 0.32
CA LYS A 28 -9.67 -4.63 1.60
C LYS A 28 -9.06 -6.00 1.85
N GLY A 29 -7.82 -6.07 2.29
CA GLY A 29 -7.23 -7.32 2.74
C GLY A 29 -5.72 -7.29 2.84
N VAL A 30 -5.18 -8.38 3.38
CA VAL A 30 -3.76 -8.63 3.54
C VAL A 30 -3.38 -9.85 2.71
N VAL A 31 -2.25 -9.79 2.00
CA VAL A 31 -1.66 -10.96 1.33
C VAL A 31 -0.44 -11.44 2.11
N ALA A 32 -0.43 -12.73 2.45
CA ALA A 32 0.67 -13.40 3.16
C ALA A 32 1.59 -14.07 2.13
N VAL A 33 2.69 -13.42 1.75
CA VAL A 33 3.51 -13.87 0.62
C VAL A 33 4.99 -13.82 0.94
N VAL A 34 5.70 -14.93 0.67
CA VAL A 34 7.16 -15.04 0.88
C VAL A 34 7.95 -13.89 0.25
N THR A 35 9.11 -13.57 0.82
CA THR A 35 10.02 -12.57 0.24
C THR A 35 10.42 -12.96 -1.18
N GLY A 36 10.46 -12.00 -2.10
CA GLY A 36 10.66 -12.27 -3.54
C GLY A 36 9.45 -12.83 -4.28
N GLY A 37 8.32 -13.09 -3.59
CA GLY A 37 7.10 -13.60 -4.21
C GLY A 37 6.38 -12.64 -5.18
N GLY A 38 6.74 -11.34 -5.15
CA GLY A 38 6.16 -10.29 -6.01
C GLY A 38 5.05 -9.48 -5.33
N LYS A 39 5.19 -9.15 -4.04
CA LYS A 39 4.19 -8.38 -3.27
C LYS A 39 3.97 -6.96 -3.82
N THR A 40 5.05 -6.26 -4.18
CA THR A 40 4.98 -4.91 -4.78
C THR A 40 4.20 -4.92 -6.09
N ALA A 41 4.55 -5.81 -7.02
CA ALA A 41 3.83 -5.97 -8.29
C ALA A 41 2.34 -6.35 -8.10
N PHE A 42 1.97 -7.07 -7.03
CA PHE A 42 0.55 -7.28 -6.71
C PHE A 42 -0.15 -5.97 -6.31
N ALA A 43 0.49 -5.16 -5.47
CA ALA A 43 -0.07 -3.87 -5.07
C ALA A 43 -0.21 -2.92 -6.27
N GLU A 44 0.77 -2.89 -7.17
CA GLU A 44 0.71 -2.10 -8.41
C GLU A 44 -0.39 -2.58 -9.36
N LEU A 45 -0.59 -3.89 -9.48
CA LEU A 45 -1.72 -4.47 -10.21
C LEU A 45 -3.07 -3.99 -9.64
N CYS A 46 -3.20 -3.91 -8.32
CA CYS A 46 -4.39 -3.35 -7.67
C CYS A 46 -4.55 -1.84 -7.96
N LEU A 47 -3.45 -1.07 -7.97
CA LEU A 47 -3.48 0.35 -8.31
C LEU A 47 -3.92 0.60 -9.75
N GLU A 48 -3.37 -0.15 -10.71
CA GLU A 48 -3.80 -0.10 -12.10
C GLU A 48 -5.31 -0.36 -12.21
N ARG A 49 -5.82 -1.40 -11.55
CA ARG A 49 -7.26 -1.72 -11.51
C ARG A 49 -8.11 -0.60 -10.90
N VAL A 50 -7.62 0.05 -9.83
CA VAL A 50 -8.31 1.20 -9.24
C VAL A 50 -8.35 2.35 -10.25
N TRP A 51 -7.24 2.71 -10.87
CA TRP A 51 -7.18 3.85 -11.77
C TRP A 51 -7.91 3.65 -13.10
N GLN A 52 -8.08 2.40 -13.55
CA GLN A 52 -8.97 2.08 -14.68
C GLN A 52 -10.43 2.44 -14.38
N THR A 53 -10.87 2.33 -13.12
CA THR A 53 -12.26 2.62 -12.69
C THR A 53 -12.42 3.98 -12.02
N SER A 54 -11.35 4.58 -11.53
CA SER A 54 -11.33 5.85 -10.80
C SER A 54 -10.01 6.60 -11.08
N PRO A 55 -9.87 7.21 -12.27
CA PRO A 55 -8.67 7.97 -12.62
C PRO A 55 -8.37 9.08 -11.61
N GLY A 56 -7.11 9.23 -11.22
CA GLY A 56 -6.68 10.26 -10.26
C GLY A 56 -6.97 9.92 -8.79
N HIS A 57 -7.50 8.72 -8.49
CA HIS A 57 -7.70 8.28 -7.12
C HIS A 57 -6.36 8.17 -6.38
N ARG A 58 -6.17 8.93 -5.30
CA ARG A 58 -4.90 8.94 -4.59
C ARG A 58 -4.66 7.68 -3.77
N VAL A 59 -3.39 7.40 -3.52
CA VAL A 59 -2.97 6.34 -2.59
C VAL A 59 -1.85 6.82 -1.68
N SER A 60 -1.91 6.39 -0.43
CA SER A 60 -0.81 6.44 0.52
C SER A 60 -0.15 5.07 0.61
N ILE A 61 1.16 5.01 0.42
CA ILE A 61 1.95 3.79 0.53
C ILE A 61 2.90 3.95 1.72
N VAL A 62 2.74 3.09 2.71
CA VAL A 62 3.53 3.12 3.95
C VAL A 62 4.50 1.97 3.96
N VAL A 63 5.79 2.29 4.08
CA VAL A 63 6.90 1.33 4.10
C VAL A 63 7.69 1.49 5.41
N PRO A 64 8.46 0.47 5.85
CA PRO A 64 9.07 0.53 7.18
C PRO A 64 10.44 1.23 7.22
N SER A 65 11.07 1.53 6.08
CA SER A 65 12.39 2.18 6.02
C SER A 65 12.56 3.04 4.77
N SER A 66 13.52 3.98 4.79
CA SER A 66 13.85 4.80 3.62
C SER A 66 14.38 3.96 2.46
N ALA A 67 15.14 2.90 2.73
CA ALA A 67 15.62 2.00 1.68
C ALA A 67 14.47 1.32 0.93
N LEU A 68 13.39 0.91 1.63
CA LEU A 68 12.20 0.39 0.98
C LEU A 68 11.39 1.48 0.29
N LEU A 69 11.41 2.71 0.80
CA LEU A 69 10.80 3.85 0.12
C LEU A 69 11.45 4.10 -1.23
N ASP A 70 12.78 4.09 -1.28
CA ASP A 70 13.53 4.28 -2.52
C ASP A 70 13.26 3.14 -3.51
N GLN A 71 13.19 1.89 -3.03
CA GLN A 71 12.82 0.73 -3.87
C GLN A 71 11.39 0.86 -4.43
N TRP A 72 10.44 1.28 -3.61
CA TRP A 72 9.07 1.52 -4.08
C TRP A 72 9.00 2.66 -5.10
N HIS A 73 9.75 3.74 -4.90
CA HIS A 73 9.82 4.84 -5.86
C HIS A 73 10.27 4.34 -7.24
N VAL A 74 11.35 3.56 -7.28
CA VAL A 74 11.86 2.97 -8.54
C VAL A 74 10.83 2.05 -9.17
N SER A 75 10.22 1.14 -8.40
CA SER A 75 9.19 0.20 -8.91
C SER A 75 8.00 0.96 -9.52
N LEU A 76 7.53 2.03 -8.87
CA LEU A 76 6.43 2.85 -9.39
C LEU A 76 6.74 3.54 -10.72
N GLU A 77 7.98 3.98 -10.94
CA GLU A 77 8.40 4.61 -12.21
C GLU A 77 8.69 3.57 -13.30
N GLU A 78 9.39 2.49 -12.96
CA GLU A 78 9.85 1.48 -13.90
C GLU A 78 8.75 0.48 -14.26
N ASP A 79 8.02 -0.04 -13.26
CA ASP A 79 7.02 -1.09 -13.42
C ASP A 79 5.63 -0.51 -13.67
N LEU A 80 5.19 0.46 -12.88
CA LEU A 80 3.86 1.07 -13.02
C LEU A 80 3.83 2.26 -13.99
N GLY A 81 4.99 2.78 -14.38
CA GLY A 81 5.12 3.82 -15.41
C GLY A 81 4.68 5.21 -14.97
N LEU A 82 4.78 5.54 -13.68
CA LEU A 82 4.49 6.88 -13.18
C LEU A 82 5.59 7.89 -13.54
N ASP A 83 5.19 9.15 -13.75
CA ASP A 83 6.14 10.26 -13.78
C ASP A 83 6.55 10.63 -12.34
N ALA A 84 7.80 11.05 -12.12
CA ALA A 84 8.28 11.52 -10.81
C ALA A 84 7.37 12.58 -10.15
N ARG A 85 6.68 13.43 -10.94
CA ARG A 85 5.76 14.46 -10.44
C ARG A 85 4.50 13.87 -9.78
N ASP A 86 4.13 12.65 -10.14
CA ASP A 86 2.94 11.95 -9.63
C ASP A 86 3.22 11.26 -8.29
N ILE A 87 4.48 11.24 -7.86
CA ILE A 87 4.95 10.61 -6.62
C ILE A 87 5.43 11.70 -5.65
N ALA A 88 4.88 11.71 -4.44
CA ALA A 88 5.31 12.56 -3.35
C ALA A 88 5.94 11.69 -2.26
N THR A 89 7.19 11.98 -1.89
CA THR A 89 7.92 11.24 -0.85
C THR A 89 7.94 12.02 0.47
N TYR A 90 7.59 11.34 1.56
CA TYR A 90 7.51 11.89 2.90
C TYR A 90 8.52 11.18 3.80
N SER A 91 9.77 11.57 3.63
CA SER A 91 10.91 11.15 4.45
C SER A 91 11.39 12.32 5.32
N GLY A 92 12.30 12.07 6.26
CA GLY A 92 12.78 13.09 7.21
C GLY A 92 13.45 14.32 6.58
N GLU A 93 13.76 14.30 5.28
CA GLU A 93 14.54 15.33 4.57
C GLU A 93 13.71 16.40 3.84
N GLY A 94 12.40 16.47 4.09
CA GLY A 94 11.54 17.50 3.52
C GLY A 94 10.13 16.97 3.33
N LYS A 95 9.13 17.85 3.52
CA LYS A 95 7.73 17.50 3.31
C LYS A 95 7.22 18.16 2.02
N PRO A 96 6.63 17.39 1.09
CA PRO A 96 5.94 17.94 -0.07
C PRO A 96 4.91 18.99 0.35
N ARG A 97 4.76 20.05 -0.46
CA ARG A 97 3.80 21.14 -0.18
C ARG A 97 2.34 20.70 -0.32
N SER A 98 2.09 19.70 -1.15
CA SER A 98 0.78 19.13 -1.40
C SER A 98 0.89 17.63 -1.72
N PRO A 99 -0.16 16.84 -1.47
CA PRO A 99 -0.19 15.43 -1.86
C PRO A 99 -0.16 15.27 -3.39
N SER A 100 0.48 14.20 -3.87
CA SER A 100 0.46 13.76 -5.28
C SER A 100 -0.49 12.56 -5.47
N LEU A 101 -0.49 11.95 -6.67
CA LEU A 101 -1.28 10.76 -6.96
C LEU A 101 -0.88 9.59 -6.04
N VAL A 102 0.43 9.37 -5.90
CA VAL A 102 1.01 8.43 -4.94
C VAL A 102 1.79 9.19 -3.88
N ASN A 103 1.53 8.87 -2.61
CA ASN A 103 2.20 9.48 -1.47
C ASN A 103 2.94 8.40 -0.68
N LEU A 104 4.27 8.37 -0.78
CA LEU A 104 5.14 7.37 -0.16
C LEU A 104 5.63 7.85 1.21
N PHE A 105 5.47 7.02 2.24
CA PHE A 105 5.86 7.32 3.60
C PHE A 105 6.74 6.24 4.20
N VAL A 106 7.78 6.67 4.92
CA VAL A 106 8.30 5.82 5.99
C VAL A 106 7.33 5.82 7.16
N ILE A 107 7.14 4.67 7.80
CA ILE A 107 6.10 4.46 8.81
C ILE A 107 6.15 5.49 9.95
N ASN A 108 7.35 5.89 10.39
CA ASN A 108 7.53 6.91 11.43
C ASN A 108 6.92 8.26 11.05
N THR A 109 7.04 8.67 9.79
CA THR A 109 6.43 9.90 9.27
C THR A 109 4.92 9.74 9.12
N ALA A 110 4.48 8.58 8.60
CA ALA A 110 3.07 8.27 8.38
C ALA A 110 2.23 8.40 9.66
N ARG A 111 2.78 8.01 10.83
CA ARG A 111 2.10 8.14 12.14
C ARG A 111 1.56 9.55 12.42
N SER A 112 2.23 10.57 11.89
CA SER A 112 1.90 11.98 12.11
C SER A 112 1.19 12.65 10.93
N GLU A 113 1.37 12.15 9.71
CA GLU A 113 0.86 12.78 8.48
C GLU A 113 -0.37 12.07 7.88
N SER A 114 -0.61 10.78 8.20
CA SER A 114 -1.71 9.99 7.62
C SER A 114 -3.09 10.68 7.73
N PRO A 115 -3.47 11.31 8.87
CA PRO A 115 -4.74 12.02 8.99
C PRO A 115 -4.89 13.23 8.04
N ARG A 116 -3.77 13.91 7.68
CA ARG A 116 -3.79 15.11 6.83
C ARG A 116 -4.00 14.80 5.35
N LEU A 117 -3.70 13.57 4.92
CA LEU A 117 -3.85 13.18 3.51
C LEU A 117 -5.28 12.77 3.21
N CYS A 118 -5.90 12.07 4.17
CA CYS A 118 -7.29 11.66 4.06
C CYS A 118 -8.25 12.86 3.97
N SER A 119 -7.87 14.03 4.51
CA SER A 119 -8.68 15.26 4.41
C SER A 119 -8.59 15.93 3.04
N ALA A 120 -7.62 15.58 2.19
CA ALA A 120 -7.51 16.13 0.84
C ALA A 120 -8.48 15.46 -0.16
N GLY A 121 -9.17 14.38 0.23
CA GLY A 121 -10.12 13.62 -0.60
C GLY A 121 -9.89 12.09 -0.56
N PRO A 122 -10.70 11.30 -1.30
CA PRO A 122 -10.66 9.83 -1.27
C PRO A 122 -9.26 9.29 -1.53
N THR A 123 -8.78 8.47 -0.59
CA THR A 123 -7.41 7.95 -0.60
C THR A 123 -7.42 6.47 -0.20
N GLY A 124 -6.67 5.65 -0.92
CA GLY A 124 -6.42 4.25 -0.54
C GLY A 124 -5.17 4.11 0.30
N LEU A 125 -5.02 2.97 0.97
CA LEU A 125 -3.85 2.69 1.81
C LEU A 125 -3.19 1.38 1.40
N ILE A 126 -1.88 1.43 1.18
CA ILE A 126 -1.03 0.25 1.02
C ILE A 126 -0.02 0.27 2.15
N VAL A 127 0.17 -0.85 2.82
CA VAL A 127 1.13 -1.00 3.92
C VAL A 127 2.04 -2.17 3.63
N ASP A 128 3.28 -1.86 3.30
CA ASP A 128 4.32 -2.85 3.12
C ASP A 128 4.92 -3.27 4.47
N GLU A 129 5.27 -4.55 4.56
CA GLU A 129 5.62 -5.23 5.81
C GLU A 129 4.62 -4.90 6.95
N CYS A 130 3.32 -5.08 6.67
CA CYS A 130 2.24 -4.59 7.53
C CYS A 130 2.27 -5.16 8.96
N HIS A 131 2.97 -6.28 9.19
CA HIS A 131 3.23 -6.80 10.54
C HIS A 131 3.99 -5.79 11.43
N ARG A 132 4.74 -4.84 10.85
CA ARG A 132 5.44 -3.77 11.57
C ARG A 132 4.49 -2.67 12.03
N ALA A 133 3.29 -2.59 11.46
CA ALA A 133 2.27 -1.63 11.83
C ALA A 133 1.48 -2.02 13.11
N ALA A 134 1.73 -3.20 13.66
CA ALA A 134 0.95 -3.78 14.75
C ALA A 134 1.24 -3.20 16.15
N SER A 135 2.23 -2.31 16.30
CA SER A 135 2.45 -1.61 17.58
C SER A 135 1.47 -0.44 17.75
N PRO A 136 1.09 -0.05 18.99
CA PRO A 136 0.17 1.07 19.21
C PRO A 136 0.60 2.37 18.53
N GLU A 137 1.90 2.64 18.52
CA GLU A 137 2.44 3.84 17.89
C GLU A 137 2.37 3.77 16.37
N ASN A 138 2.74 2.63 15.76
CA ASN A 138 2.71 2.45 14.32
C ASN A 138 1.29 2.33 13.75
N ALA A 139 0.34 1.81 14.53
CA ALA A 139 -1.05 1.65 14.12
C ALA A 139 -1.69 2.99 13.69
N ARG A 140 -1.17 4.11 14.21
CA ARG A 140 -1.58 5.47 13.83
C ARG A 140 -1.36 5.76 12.35
N ALA A 141 -0.38 5.12 11.71
CA ALA A 141 -0.17 5.22 10.26
C ALA A 141 -1.36 4.64 9.45
N LEU A 142 -2.14 3.75 10.06
CA LEU A 142 -3.28 3.08 9.43
C LEU A 142 -4.60 3.86 9.59
N GLU A 143 -4.60 4.93 10.36
CA GLU A 143 -5.80 5.73 10.63
C GLU A 143 -6.26 6.50 9.39
N GLY A 144 -7.55 6.81 9.35
CA GLY A 144 -8.18 7.58 8.27
C GLY A 144 -9.25 6.80 7.49
N PRO A 145 -10.17 7.51 6.83
CA PRO A 145 -11.15 6.90 5.93
C PRO A 145 -10.46 6.47 4.62
N HIS A 146 -10.13 5.18 4.53
CA HIS A 146 -9.53 4.59 3.32
C HIS A 146 -10.59 3.94 2.44
N THR A 147 -10.60 4.25 1.15
CA THR A 147 -11.54 3.66 0.17
C THR A 147 -11.18 2.22 -0.20
N PHE A 148 -9.90 1.87 -0.11
CA PHE A 148 -9.38 0.52 -0.25
C PHE A 148 -8.15 0.36 0.63
N THR A 149 -7.85 -0.87 1.01
CA THR A 149 -6.67 -1.20 1.83
C THR A 149 -5.97 -2.45 1.33
N ILE A 150 -4.63 -2.43 1.36
CA ILE A 150 -3.78 -3.57 1.02
C ILE A 150 -2.69 -3.69 2.07
N GLY A 151 -2.64 -4.81 2.79
CA GLY A 151 -1.47 -5.18 3.58
C GLY A 151 -0.60 -6.18 2.85
N LEU A 152 0.71 -5.97 2.88
CA LEU A 152 1.70 -6.87 2.30
C LEU A 152 2.59 -7.37 3.44
N SER A 153 2.72 -8.69 3.61
CA SER A 153 3.65 -9.26 4.59
C SER A 153 4.02 -10.68 4.22
N ALA A 154 5.23 -11.13 4.53
CA ALA A 154 5.54 -12.56 4.51
C ALA A 154 4.97 -13.29 5.73
N THR A 155 4.84 -12.58 6.84
CA THR A 155 4.44 -13.10 8.15
C THR A 155 3.46 -12.11 8.80
N PRO A 156 2.21 -11.99 8.28
CA PRO A 156 1.24 -11.04 8.82
C PRO A 156 0.86 -11.37 10.27
N GLU A 157 0.74 -12.65 10.59
CA GLU A 157 0.51 -13.18 11.93
C GLU A 157 1.84 -13.52 12.61
N ARG A 158 1.86 -13.41 13.94
CA ARG A 158 3.00 -13.78 14.79
C ARG A 158 2.53 -14.83 15.78
N ASP A 159 3.27 -15.91 15.95
CA ASP A 159 2.87 -17.06 16.80
C ASP A 159 2.65 -16.70 18.27
N TYR A 160 3.24 -15.60 18.74
CA TYR A 160 3.28 -15.22 20.15
C TYR A 160 2.34 -14.07 20.52
N ASP A 161 1.63 -13.46 19.56
CA ASP A 161 0.64 -12.42 19.85
C ASP A 161 -0.51 -12.34 18.83
N ASN A 162 -1.65 -11.80 19.28
CA ASN A 162 -2.83 -11.57 18.43
C ASN A 162 -2.82 -10.19 17.77
N LYS A 163 -1.67 -9.50 17.70
CA LYS A 163 -1.65 -8.08 17.27
C LYS A 163 -2.10 -7.90 15.83
N PHE A 164 -1.95 -8.92 14.99
CA PHE A 164 -2.55 -8.91 13.66
C PHE A 164 -4.07 -8.71 13.75
N LEU A 165 -4.75 -9.59 14.48
CA LEU A 165 -6.21 -9.57 14.65
C LEU A 165 -6.70 -8.33 15.41
N GLU A 166 -5.93 -7.86 16.39
CA GLU A 166 -6.33 -6.75 17.25
C GLU A 166 -6.05 -5.36 16.62
N VAL A 167 -5.02 -5.25 15.76
CA VAL A 167 -4.52 -3.95 15.29
C VAL A 167 -4.53 -3.83 13.77
N VAL A 168 -4.03 -4.84 13.05
CA VAL A 168 -3.83 -4.75 11.60
C VAL A 168 -5.10 -5.10 10.84
N ALA A 169 -5.70 -6.26 11.10
CA ALA A 169 -6.89 -6.75 10.41
C ALA A 169 -8.10 -5.80 10.51
N PRO A 170 -8.37 -5.13 11.65
CA PRO A 170 -9.46 -4.17 11.75
C PRO A 170 -9.28 -2.94 10.85
N LYS A 171 -8.04 -2.63 10.44
CA LYS A 171 -7.70 -1.48 9.60
C LYS A 171 -7.52 -1.85 8.14
N LEU A 172 -6.82 -2.96 7.87
CA LEU A 172 -6.43 -3.37 6.51
C LEU A 172 -7.32 -4.47 5.92
N GLY A 173 -8.12 -5.15 6.72
CA GLY A 173 -8.89 -6.32 6.33
C GLY A 173 -8.20 -7.65 6.71
N PRO A 174 -8.90 -8.79 6.56
CA PRO A 174 -8.37 -10.11 6.87
C PRO A 174 -7.28 -10.53 5.88
N ILE A 175 -6.61 -11.65 6.15
CA ILE A 175 -5.80 -12.33 5.14
C ILE A 175 -6.75 -12.83 4.05
N ILE A 176 -6.51 -12.40 2.81
CA ILE A 176 -7.34 -12.74 1.64
C ILE A 176 -6.65 -13.71 0.68
N TYR A 177 -5.34 -13.89 0.83
CA TYR A 177 -4.54 -14.78 -0.01
C TYR A 177 -3.21 -15.12 0.65
N GLU A 178 -2.76 -16.37 0.47
CA GLU A 178 -1.46 -16.85 0.94
C GLU A 178 -0.67 -17.46 -0.23
N TYR A 179 0.64 -17.20 -0.27
CA TYR A 179 1.54 -17.72 -1.31
C TYR A 179 2.95 -17.92 -0.77
N GLY A 180 3.42 -19.17 -0.76
CA GLY A 180 4.73 -19.53 -0.24
C GLY A 180 5.08 -20.97 -0.55
#